data_AF-A0A7S9VTA2-F1
#
_entry.id   AF-A0A7S9VTA2-F1
#
_cell.length_a   1.000
_cell.length_b   1.000
_cell.length_c   1.000
_cell.angle_alpha   90.00
_cell.angle_beta   90.00
_cell.angle_gamma   90.00
#
_symmetry.space_group_name_H-M   'P 1'
#
loop_
_entity.id
_entity.type
_entity.pdbx_description
1 polymer ?
#
loop_
_entity_poly.entity_id
_entity_poly.type
_entity_poly.pdbx_seq_one_letter_code
_entity_poly.pdbx_strand_id
1 'polypeptide(L)'
;MTWPNLTQAQRRLLMDSDPDDLTGTEGTGVELRTGADYAVAKSLERRKLGHRTGPGGALPGMYWSNAMGLAVRAAIMEGGDHG
;
A
#
# COMPACT_ATOMS: atom_id res chain seq x y z
N MET A 1 9.61 15.91 4.97
CA MET A 1 9.82 15.03 3.79
C MET A 1 8.60 15.15 2.88
N THR A 2 8.77 15.62 1.66
CA THR A 2 7.71 15.59 0.63
C THR A 2 7.70 14.20 0.02
N TRP A 3 6.68 13.40 0.33
CA TRP A 3 6.52 12.07 -0.25
C TRP A 3 6.31 12.18 -1.77
N PRO A 4 6.85 11.24 -2.58
CA PRO A 4 6.72 11.32 -4.03
C PRO A 4 5.24 11.33 -4.43
N ASN A 5 4.86 12.15 -5.42
CA ASN A 5 3.49 12.21 -5.95
C ASN A 5 2.95 10.78 -6.16
N LEU A 6 2.03 10.38 -5.28
CA LEU A 6 1.30 9.12 -5.36
C LEU A 6 0.06 9.33 -6.21
N THR A 7 -0.21 8.38 -7.10
CA THR A 7 -1.48 8.34 -7.83
C THR A 7 -2.61 8.01 -6.85
N GLN A 8 -3.85 8.35 -7.22
CA GLN A 8 -5.03 8.00 -6.41
C GLN A 8 -5.11 6.49 -6.12
N ALA A 9 -4.79 5.65 -7.10
CA ALA A 9 -4.77 4.21 -6.94
C ALA A 9 -3.70 3.73 -5.93
N GLN A 10 -2.51 4.34 -5.94
CA GLN A 10 -1.47 4.06 -4.95
C GLN A 10 -1.89 4.47 -3.54
N ARG A 11 -2.51 5.65 -3.39
CA ARG A 11 -3.03 6.11 -2.10
C ARG A 11 -4.10 5.16 -1.57
N ARG A 12 -5.02 4.73 -2.44
CA ARG A 12 -6.07 3.76 -2.07
C ARG A 12 -5.48 2.45 -1.57
N LEU A 13 -4.53 1.85 -2.31
CA LEU A 13 -3.94 0.58 -1.88
C LEU A 13 -3.15 0.71 -0.55
N LEU A 14 -2.54 1.86 -0.29
CA LEU A 14 -1.88 2.14 0.99
C LEU A 14 -2.87 2.40 2.13
N MET A 15 -4.05 2.97 1.84
CA MET A 15 -5.10 3.18 2.84
C MET A 15 -5.85 1.89 3.18
N ASP A 16 -6.11 1.04 2.18
CA ASP A 16 -6.77 -0.26 2.34
C ASP A 16 -5.88 -1.28 3.09
N SER A 17 -4.60 -0.95 3.26
CA SER A 17 -3.60 -1.70 4.02
C SER A 17 -3.55 -1.16 5.45
N ASP A 18 -3.95 -1.99 6.42
CA ASP A 18 -4.03 -1.59 7.82
C ASP A 18 -2.85 -2.13 8.65
N PRO A 19 -2.28 -1.29 9.54
CA PRO A 19 -1.30 -1.72 10.52
C PRO A 19 -1.92 -2.73 11.50
N ASP A 20 -1.11 -3.69 11.96
CA ASP A 20 -1.37 -4.46 13.17
C ASP A 20 -1.11 -3.56 14.38
N ASP A 21 -2.07 -3.49 15.29
CA ASP A 21 -2.01 -2.65 16.51
C ASP A 21 -0.91 -3.12 17.48
N LEU A 22 -0.42 -4.35 17.34
CA LEU A 22 0.57 -4.95 18.25
C LEU A 22 2.03 -4.68 17.85
N THR A 23 2.33 -4.69 16.57
CA THR A 23 3.72 -4.64 16.08
C THR A 23 4.05 -3.35 15.33
N GLY A 24 3.04 -2.58 14.90
CA GLY A 24 3.22 -1.46 13.98
C GLY A 24 3.72 -1.88 12.59
N THR A 25 3.73 -3.19 12.29
CA THR A 25 3.84 -3.73 10.94
C THR A 25 2.44 -3.84 10.35
N GLU A 26 2.31 -4.07 9.05
CA GLU A 26 0.99 -4.27 8.47
C GLU A 26 0.38 -5.60 8.97
N GLY A 27 -0.86 -5.53 9.44
CA GLY A 27 -1.61 -6.67 9.98
C GLY A 27 -2.56 -7.30 8.97
N THR A 28 -2.98 -6.54 7.95
CA THR A 28 -3.89 -7.01 6.91
C THR A 28 -3.33 -6.70 5.53
N GLY A 29 -2.96 -7.73 4.78
CA GLY A 29 -2.62 -7.59 3.37
C GLY A 29 -3.84 -7.28 2.50
N VAL A 30 -3.65 -6.53 1.43
CA VAL A 30 -4.69 -6.14 0.47
C VAL A 30 -4.77 -7.14 -0.67
N GLU A 31 -5.95 -7.69 -0.94
CA GLU A 31 -6.13 -8.63 -2.03
C GLU A 31 -6.01 -7.96 -3.41
N LEU A 32 -5.20 -8.55 -4.29
CA LEU A 32 -4.97 -8.12 -5.66
C LEU A 32 -5.87 -8.90 -6.60
N ARG A 33 -7.01 -8.30 -6.99
CA ARG A 33 -8.08 -8.97 -7.75
C ARG A 33 -7.99 -8.73 -9.25
N THR A 34 -7.30 -7.68 -9.67
CA THR A 34 -7.19 -7.27 -11.07
C THR A 34 -5.76 -7.03 -11.50
N GLY A 35 -5.49 -7.06 -12.81
CA GLY A 35 -4.18 -6.67 -13.36
C GLY A 35 -3.79 -5.22 -13.03
N ALA A 36 -4.77 -4.34 -12.81
CA ALA A 36 -4.54 -2.97 -12.36
C ALA A 36 -4.01 -2.94 -10.91
N ASP A 37 -4.60 -3.73 -10.01
CA ASP A 37 -4.13 -3.83 -8.62
C ASP A 37 -2.69 -4.34 -8.57
N TYR A 38 -2.37 -5.35 -9.38
CA TYR A 38 -1.01 -5.86 -9.53
C TYR A 38 -0.03 -4.80 -10.04
N ALA A 39 -0.43 -3.97 -11.01
CA ALA A 39 0.41 -2.89 -11.52
C ALA A 39 0.69 -1.83 -10.43
N VAL A 40 -0.32 -1.50 -9.63
CA VAL A 40 -0.20 -0.56 -8.50
C VAL A 40 0.71 -1.14 -7.41
N ALA A 41 0.47 -2.39 -6.98
CA ALA A 41 1.29 -3.08 -6.00
C ALA A 41 2.77 -3.17 -6.42
N LYS A 42 3.03 -3.51 -7.69
CA LYS A 42 4.38 -3.53 -8.27
C LYS A 42 5.03 -2.14 -8.27
N SER A 43 4.25 -1.08 -8.48
CA SER A 43 4.73 0.30 -8.41
C SER A 43 5.09 0.70 -6.97
N LEU A 44 4.30 0.30 -5.98
CA LEU A 44 4.58 0.55 -4.56
C LEU A 44 5.79 -0.24 -4.04
N GLU A 45 5.96 -1.49 -4.48
CA GLU A 45 7.15 -2.30 -4.16
C GLU A 45 8.43 -1.69 -4.72
N ARG A 46 8.39 -1.16 -5.96
CA ARG A 46 9.51 -0.40 -6.54
C ARG A 46 9.87 0.84 -5.72
N ARG A 47 8.88 1.46 -5.08
CA ARG A 47 9.05 2.59 -4.16
C ARG A 47 9.44 2.17 -2.74
N LYS A 48 9.63 0.87 -2.48
CA LYS A 48 9.97 0.31 -1.17
C LYS A 48 8.91 0.56 -0.09
N LEU A 49 7.65 0.71 -0.49
CA LEU A 49 6.52 0.95 0.42
C LEU A 49 5.82 -0.33 0.87
N GLY A 50 6.21 -1.48 0.31
CA GLY A 50 5.64 -2.77 0.62
C GLY A 50 6.19 -3.85 -0.29
N HIS A 51 5.56 -5.02 -0.25
CA HIS A 51 5.89 -6.19 -1.04
C HIS A 51 4.61 -6.95 -1.40
N ARG A 52 4.61 -7.69 -2.52
CA ARG A 52 3.49 -8.57 -2.88
C ARG A 52 3.83 -10.03 -2.61
N THR A 53 2.84 -10.81 -2.20
CA THR A 53 2.92 -12.28 -2.10
C THR A 53 1.86 -12.93 -2.99
N GLY A 54 2.06 -14.21 -3.31
CA GLY A 54 1.18 -14.98 -4.18
C GLY A 54 1.70 -15.15 -5.62
N PRO A 55 1.08 -16.05 -6.38
CA PRO A 55 1.55 -16.50 -7.70
C PRO A 55 1.60 -15.39 -8.77
N GLY A 56 0.86 -14.30 -8.60
CA GLY A 56 0.80 -13.23 -9.59
C GLY A 56 -0.11 -13.54 -10.78
N GLY A 57 -0.51 -12.52 -11.51
CA GLY A 57 -1.25 -12.69 -12.77
C GLY A 57 -2.75 -12.96 -12.56
N ALA A 58 -3.25 -14.09 -13.07
CA ALA A 58 -4.68 -14.44 -13.03
C ALA A 58 -5.15 -15.05 -11.69
N LEU A 59 -4.22 -15.34 -10.79
CA LEU A 59 -4.51 -15.90 -9.47
C LEU A 59 -4.44 -14.80 -8.39
N PRO A 60 -5.27 -14.89 -7.32
CA PRO A 60 -5.26 -13.90 -6.25
C PRO A 60 -3.88 -13.79 -5.60
N GLY A 61 -3.42 -12.56 -5.41
CA GLY A 61 -2.22 -12.23 -4.67
C GLY A 61 -2.54 -11.25 -3.56
N MET A 62 -1.57 -10.98 -2.69
CA MET A 62 -1.73 -10.05 -1.59
C MET A 62 -0.64 -8.99 -1.68
N TYR A 63 -0.99 -7.73 -1.52
CA TYR A 63 -0.03 -6.66 -1.27
C TYR A 63 0.10 -6.44 0.22
N TRP A 64 1.33 -6.21 0.65
CA TRP A 64 1.68 -5.96 2.02
C TRP A 64 2.53 -4.69 2.18
N SER A 65 1.97 -3.60 2.71
CA SER A 65 2.73 -2.46 3.21
C SER A 65 3.79 -2.83 4.25
N ASN A 66 4.92 -2.14 4.18
CA ASN A 66 5.91 -2.17 5.24
C ASN A 66 5.80 -0.92 6.13
N ALA A 67 6.69 -0.77 7.11
CA ALA A 67 6.73 0.40 7.99
C ALA A 67 6.78 1.74 7.22
N MET A 68 7.45 1.78 6.06
CA MET A 68 7.48 2.99 5.23
C MET A 68 6.14 3.24 4.53
N GLY A 69 5.48 2.20 4.00
CA GLY A 69 4.13 2.29 3.45
C GLY A 69 3.12 2.82 4.47
N LEU A 70 3.21 2.34 5.71
CA LEU A 70 2.37 2.79 6.82
C LEU A 70 2.67 4.23 7.24
N ALA A 71 3.94 4.63 7.28
CA ALA A 71 4.31 6.03 7.53
C ALA A 71 3.78 6.98 6.44
N VAL A 72 3.79 6.53 5.18
CA VAL A 72 3.19 7.26 4.06
C VAL A 72 1.68 7.34 4.18
N ARG A 73 1.00 6.25 4.56
CA ARG A 73 -0.44 6.24 4.88
C ARG A 73 -0.76 7.27 5.96
N ALA A 74 -0.02 7.27 7.06
CA ALA A 74 -0.18 8.25 8.14
C ALA A 74 -0.05 9.69 7.64
N ALA A 75 0.99 9.99 6.85
CA ALA A 75 1.17 11.32 6.27
C ALA A 75 0.06 11.72 5.28
N ILE A 76 -0.55 10.78 4.56
CA ILE A 76 -1.72 11.06 3.69
C ILE A 76 -2.95 11.40 4.54
N MET A 77 -3.18 10.69 5.64
CA MET A 77 -4.31 10.96 6.55
C MET A 77 -4.14 12.32 7.25
N GLU A 78 -2.95 12.62 7.75
CA GLU A 78 -2.63 13.89 8.42
C GLU A 78 -2.62 15.08 7.44
N GLY A 79 -2.13 14.87 6.21
CA GLY A 79 -2.12 15.89 5.15
C GLY A 79 -3.43 16.03 4.37
N GLY A 80 -4.44 15.21 4.68
CA GLY A 80 -5.78 15.23 4.07
C GLY A 80 -6.77 16.15 4.78
N ASP A 81 -6.43 16.67 5.96
CA ASP A 81 -7.21 17.70 6.66
C ASP A 81 -6.83 19.09 6.12
N HIS A 82 -7.11 19.40 4.85
CA HIS A 82 -7.22 20.76 4.32
C HIS A 82 -8.09 20.72 3.05
N GLY A 83 -9.39 20.97 3.21
CA GLY A 83 -10.30 21.41 2.13
C GLY A 83 -11.31 20.39 1.63
#